data_AF-I4D676-F1
#
_entry.id   AF-I4D676-F1
#
_cell.length_a   1.000
_cell.length_b   1.000
_cell.length_c   1.000
_cell.angle_alpha   90.00
_cell.angle_beta   90.00
_cell.angle_gamma   90.00
#
_symmetry.space_group_name_H-M   'P 1'
#
loop_
_entity.id
_entity.type
_entity.pdbx_description
1 polymer ?
#
loop_
_entity_poly.entity_id
_entity_poly.type
_entity_poly.pdbx_seq_one_letter_code
_entity_poly.pdbx_strand_id
1 'polypeptide(L)'
;MAVRLSKGQKVDLTKSNPNLHEIIVGLGWAPNKSSNSYDYDLDASAFLLGSNGLVNDEHDFVFYNNPSGGQGSVKHSGDNKKGSGGGDDEQIRINLQAVPASIERIAFTITINDAQLKKQSFGDIQSSYVRIINATTNELLLNYDLGQDFSVETAIVAAEIYRHAGEWKFHAVASGFQGGLAALCRNFGLEVEEEHPSTGMNGSNRRDSYPDNYENRRGLNYETTNFRSPTYEQTNMSSYQAPQSYGYAQNHGGLVCPRCHSTQITGGKKGFGLGKAFVGGMLLGPVGILAGFIGSRNMEFVCLSCRERWDAASNNNTAQWLQQQTETARNVVNKYMGKDLTDALVAGSALVAAADGVIEPSEREKLIDYFRTSPEMRGINIREVDSRFNDYVQRIRNDRMLGKAEALRAIGKVATKPDAARLVVRLCCAIGFADGEFSAVEKDVVVEICREVRLDPGEFIY
;
A
#
# COMPACT_ATOMS: atom_id res chain seq x y z
N MET A 1 20.68 33.03 -2.44
CA MET A 1 20.43 32.68 -3.85
C MET A 1 20.73 31.19 -3.96
N ALA A 2 19.75 30.36 -4.31
CA ALA A 2 19.90 28.90 -4.24
C ALA A 2 20.98 28.40 -5.20
N VAL A 3 21.80 27.44 -4.75
CA VAL A 3 22.84 26.83 -5.58
C VAL A 3 22.17 25.87 -6.56
N ARG A 4 22.39 26.06 -7.87
CA ARG A 4 22.00 25.09 -8.90
C ARG A 4 23.11 24.09 -9.13
N LEU A 5 22.76 22.81 -9.18
CA LEU A 5 23.74 21.73 -9.30
C LEU A 5 23.62 20.99 -10.63
N SER A 6 24.70 20.31 -10.99
CA SER A 6 24.78 19.34 -12.08
C SER A 6 25.18 17.96 -11.55
N LYS A 7 24.89 16.90 -12.31
CA LYS A 7 25.21 15.52 -11.96
C LYS A 7 26.67 15.36 -11.53
N GLY A 8 26.88 14.64 -10.43
CA GLY A 8 28.18 14.37 -9.80
C GLY A 8 28.70 15.46 -8.86
N GLN A 9 28.07 16.64 -8.82
CA GLN A 9 28.54 17.72 -7.93
C GLN A 9 28.26 17.41 -6.46
N LYS A 10 29.16 17.88 -5.60
CA LYS A 10 29.10 17.73 -4.15
C LYS A 10 29.21 19.10 -3.48
N VAL A 11 28.32 19.40 -2.54
CA VAL A 11 28.26 20.69 -1.85
C VAL A 11 28.11 20.48 -0.34
N ASP A 12 28.73 21.34 0.45
CA ASP A 12 28.57 21.30 1.91
C ASP A 12 27.19 21.83 2.32
N LEU A 13 26.46 21.11 3.17
CA LEU A 13 25.18 21.56 3.71
C LEU A 13 25.39 22.32 5.02
N THR A 14 26.01 21.69 6.01
CA THR A 14 26.13 22.27 7.37
C THR A 14 27.31 23.21 7.52
N LYS A 15 28.44 22.96 6.84
CA LYS A 15 29.60 23.87 6.89
C LYS A 15 29.28 25.27 6.35
N SER A 16 28.48 25.33 5.28
CA SER A 16 28.01 26.60 4.70
C SER A 16 26.82 27.20 5.45
N ASN A 17 26.14 26.42 6.31
CA ASN A 17 24.95 26.81 7.05
C ASN A 17 25.06 26.35 8.53
N PRO A 18 25.80 27.06 9.40
CA PRO A 18 26.13 26.58 10.75
C PRO A 18 24.94 26.30 11.68
N ASN A 19 23.78 26.92 11.43
CA ASN A 19 22.55 26.74 12.21
C ASN A 19 21.55 25.78 11.53
N LEU A 20 22.00 24.98 10.57
CA LEU A 20 21.14 24.04 9.85
C LEU A 20 20.93 22.77 10.68
N HIS A 21 19.82 22.71 11.40
CA HIS A 21 19.45 21.56 12.23
C HIS A 21 18.48 20.61 11.53
N GLU A 22 17.58 21.17 10.71
CA GLU A 22 16.53 20.42 10.05
C GLU A 22 16.38 20.87 8.60
N ILE A 23 16.25 19.90 7.70
CA ILE A 23 16.05 20.12 6.27
C ILE A 23 14.78 19.47 5.78
N ILE A 24 14.24 19.99 4.69
CA ILE A 24 13.21 19.36 3.89
C ILE A 24 13.84 19.04 2.53
N VAL A 25 13.80 17.77 2.16
CA VAL A 25 14.14 17.30 0.82
C VAL A 25 12.86 17.26 0.02
N GLY A 26 12.72 18.18 -0.93
CA GLY A 26 11.59 18.22 -1.84
C GLY A 26 11.93 17.51 -3.14
N LEU A 27 11.06 16.60 -3.57
CA LEU A 27 11.14 15.91 -4.85
C LEU A 27 9.92 16.31 -5.68
N GLY A 28 10.15 16.63 -6.94
CA GLY A 28 9.07 16.97 -7.87
C GLY A 28 9.34 16.41 -9.26
N TRP A 29 8.27 16.17 -10.01
CA TRP A 29 8.28 15.63 -11.36
C TRP A 29 7.05 16.10 -12.14
N ALA A 30 7.11 16.00 -13.47
CA ALA A 30 5.97 16.28 -14.33
C ALA A 30 5.92 15.26 -15.47
N PRO A 31 4.81 14.53 -15.66
CA PRO A 31 4.68 13.65 -16.82
C PRO A 31 4.64 14.47 -18.12
N ASN A 32 5.14 13.90 -19.20
CA ASN A 32 5.13 14.54 -20.50
C ASN A 32 3.68 14.71 -21.00
N LYS A 33 3.27 15.94 -21.29
CA LYS A 33 1.90 16.26 -21.74
C LYS A 33 1.53 15.61 -23.09
N SER A 34 2.50 15.11 -23.86
CA SER A 34 2.25 14.43 -25.14
C SER A 34 2.00 12.93 -25.03
N SER A 35 2.28 12.29 -23.89
CA SER A 35 1.93 10.88 -23.66
C SER A 35 0.45 10.79 -23.27
N ASN A 36 -0.37 10.15 -24.10
CA ASN A 36 -1.81 9.96 -23.86
C ASN A 36 -2.09 9.31 -22.48
N SER A 37 -2.95 9.93 -21.68
CA SER A 37 -3.90 9.29 -20.73
C SER A 37 -3.38 8.26 -19.70
N TYR A 38 -2.12 8.31 -19.28
CA TYR A 38 -1.64 7.49 -18.15
C TYR A 38 -1.37 8.35 -16.92
N ASP A 39 -1.96 7.97 -15.79
CA ASP A 39 -1.57 8.51 -14.48
C ASP A 39 -0.19 7.92 -14.15
N TYR A 40 0.81 8.79 -14.04
CA TYR A 40 2.15 8.44 -13.58
C TYR A 40 2.17 8.57 -12.06
N ASP A 41 2.24 7.42 -11.41
CA ASP A 41 2.34 7.30 -9.96
C ASP A 41 3.82 7.10 -9.61
N LEU A 42 4.45 8.16 -9.09
CA LEU A 42 5.85 8.13 -8.71
C LEU A 42 5.94 8.28 -7.19
N ASP A 43 6.80 7.49 -6.58
CA ASP A 43 7.03 7.51 -5.14
C ASP A 43 8.44 8.01 -4.85
N ALA A 44 8.59 8.88 -3.86
CA ALA A 44 9.86 9.17 -3.24
C ALA A 44 10.15 8.20 -2.09
N SER A 45 11.43 7.88 -1.89
CA SER A 45 11.87 7.11 -0.73
C SER A 45 13.27 7.53 -0.28
N ALA A 46 13.62 7.18 0.95
CA ALA A 46 14.95 7.37 1.51
C ALA A 46 15.52 6.07 2.08
N PHE A 47 16.73 5.72 1.66
CA PHE A 47 17.51 4.62 2.22
C PHE A 47 18.57 5.20 3.15
N LEU A 48 18.50 4.90 4.45
CA LEU A 48 19.48 5.31 5.45
C LEU A 48 20.53 4.20 5.57
N LEU A 49 21.77 4.57 5.26
CA LEU A 49 22.85 3.64 4.99
C LEU A 49 23.94 3.76 6.05
N GLY A 50 24.45 2.59 6.47
CA GLY A 50 25.64 2.50 7.30
C GLY A 50 26.93 2.78 6.52
N SER A 51 28.06 2.60 7.19
CA SER A 51 29.40 2.77 6.62
C SER A 51 29.73 1.79 5.49
N ASN A 52 29.07 0.64 5.46
CA ASN A 52 29.14 -0.34 4.36
C ASN A 52 28.33 0.09 3.13
N GLY A 53 27.61 1.21 3.19
CA GLY A 53 26.74 1.67 2.12
C GLY A 53 25.43 0.88 1.97
N LEU A 54 25.10 0.03 2.93
CA LEU A 54 23.88 -0.79 2.96
C LEU A 54 22.95 -0.34 4.10
N VAL A 55 21.68 -0.69 3.98
CA VAL A 55 20.71 -0.54 5.06
C VAL A 55 20.96 -1.63 6.11
N ASN A 56 21.14 -1.22 7.37
CA ASN A 56 21.41 -2.16 8.46
C ASN A 56 20.12 -2.67 9.13
N ASP A 57 19.05 -1.88 9.10
CA ASP A 57 17.73 -2.20 9.66
C ASP A 57 16.69 -1.87 8.58
N GLU A 58 15.80 -2.79 8.25
CA GLU A 58 14.75 -2.55 7.24
C GLU A 58 13.88 -1.31 7.54
N HIS A 59 13.78 -0.86 8.79
CA HIS A 59 13.09 0.39 9.16
C HIS A 59 13.82 1.66 8.70
N ASP A 60 15.09 1.54 8.36
CA ASP A 60 15.91 2.61 7.80
C ASP A 60 15.71 2.73 6.28
N PHE A 61 14.75 1.99 5.71
CA PHE A 61 14.11 2.31 4.44
C PHE A 61 12.80 3.07 4.67
N VAL A 62 12.80 4.36 4.39
CA VAL A 62 11.70 5.30 4.63
C VAL A 62 10.95 5.58 3.33
N PHE A 63 9.64 5.38 3.33
CA PHE A 63 8.74 5.59 2.19
C PHE A 63 7.31 5.80 2.70
N TYR A 64 6.31 5.94 1.81
CA TYR A 64 4.93 6.23 2.23
C TYR A 64 4.37 5.25 3.28
N ASN A 65 4.69 3.95 3.18
CA ASN A 65 4.22 2.93 4.14
C ASN A 65 5.13 2.75 5.37
N ASN A 66 6.37 3.22 5.32
CA ASN A 66 7.22 3.34 6.51
C ASN A 66 7.69 4.81 6.63
N PRO A 67 6.83 5.71 7.12
CA PRO A 67 7.06 7.15 6.98
C PRO A 67 8.11 7.69 7.96
N SER A 68 8.83 6.85 8.71
CA SER A 68 9.77 7.30 9.74
C SER A 68 10.94 6.32 9.92
N GLY A 69 12.18 6.84 9.81
CA GLY A 69 13.42 6.06 9.95
C GLY A 69 14.49 6.79 10.75
N GLY A 70 15.64 6.16 10.99
CA GLY A 70 16.75 6.77 11.71
C GLY A 70 16.36 7.20 13.12
N GLN A 71 15.64 6.35 13.84
CA GLN A 71 15.07 6.66 15.17
C GLN A 71 14.11 7.87 15.17
N GLY A 72 13.43 8.12 14.05
CA GLY A 72 12.47 9.22 13.90
C GLY A 72 13.09 10.55 13.48
N SER A 73 14.38 10.55 13.15
CA SER A 73 15.09 11.72 12.60
C SER A 73 14.75 11.99 11.14
N VAL A 74 14.31 10.99 10.38
CA VAL A 74 13.89 11.10 8.98
C VAL A 74 12.41 10.77 8.89
N LYS A 75 11.60 11.64 8.27
CA LYS A 75 10.15 11.50 8.16
C LYS A 75 9.65 11.81 6.75
N HIS A 76 8.84 10.91 6.19
CA HIS A 76 8.12 11.10 4.94
C HIS A 76 6.82 11.91 5.20
N SER A 77 6.49 12.88 4.34
CA SER A 77 5.29 13.72 4.52
C SER A 77 3.99 13.09 3.99
N GLY A 78 4.08 11.97 3.28
CA GLY A 78 2.97 11.30 2.59
C GLY A 78 3.20 11.24 1.06
N ASP A 79 2.46 10.38 0.38
CA ASP A 79 2.55 10.16 -1.07
C ASP A 79 1.57 11.06 -1.84
N ASN A 80 2.02 11.59 -2.98
CA ASN A 80 1.21 12.37 -3.92
C ASN A 80 1.08 11.67 -5.29
N LYS A 81 0.19 10.69 -5.35
CA LYS A 81 -0.19 9.85 -6.51
C LYS A 81 -0.51 10.53 -7.84
N LYS A 82 -0.63 11.86 -7.91
CA LYS A 82 -1.09 12.57 -9.12
C LYS A 82 -0.10 13.57 -9.71
N GLY A 83 0.99 13.92 -9.01
CA GLY A 83 2.01 14.86 -9.51
C GLY A 83 1.46 16.20 -10.04
N SER A 84 0.24 16.59 -9.64
CA SER A 84 -0.55 17.62 -10.34
C SER A 84 -0.58 18.96 -9.59
N GLY A 85 0.31 19.15 -8.62
CA GLY A 85 0.43 20.37 -7.82
C GLY A 85 1.59 21.24 -8.27
N GLY A 86 1.50 22.57 -8.09
CA GLY A 86 2.67 23.43 -8.22
C GLY A 86 3.54 23.30 -6.97
N GLY A 87 4.76 22.78 -7.09
CA GLY A 87 5.70 22.65 -5.97
C GLY A 87 6.34 21.27 -5.92
N ASP A 88 6.80 20.87 -4.72
CA ASP A 88 7.28 19.51 -4.47
C ASP A 88 6.09 18.57 -4.42
N ASP A 89 6.17 17.47 -5.17
CA ASP A 89 5.16 16.43 -5.13
C ASP A 89 5.27 15.66 -3.81
N GLU A 90 6.50 15.36 -3.37
CA GLU A 90 6.77 14.69 -2.10
C GLU A 90 7.91 15.33 -1.32
N GLN A 91 7.85 15.20 0.02
CA GLN A 91 8.83 15.78 0.92
C GLN A 91 9.30 14.80 1.98
N ILE A 92 10.61 14.81 2.23
CA ILE A 92 11.25 14.07 3.31
C ILE A 92 11.91 15.07 4.25
N ARG A 93 11.44 15.12 5.49
CA ARG A 93 11.93 16.01 6.54
C ARG A 93 12.97 15.29 7.38
N ILE A 94 14.12 15.94 7.61
CA ILE A 94 15.27 15.33 8.30
C ILE A 94 15.81 16.26 9.37
N ASN A 95 15.83 15.78 10.62
CA ASN A 95 16.57 16.39 11.72
C ASN A 95 18.02 15.85 11.72
N LEU A 96 18.94 16.62 11.15
CA LEU A 96 20.34 16.25 10.92
C LEU A 96 21.12 15.95 12.21
N GLN A 97 20.70 16.53 13.34
CA GLN A 97 21.32 16.32 14.65
C GLN A 97 20.82 15.04 15.31
N ALA A 98 19.56 14.65 15.06
CA ALA A 98 18.96 13.44 15.60
C ALA A 98 19.30 12.18 14.78
N VAL A 99 19.88 12.31 13.58
CA VAL A 99 20.30 11.16 12.77
C VAL A 99 21.35 10.35 13.52
N PRO A 100 21.10 9.05 13.81
CA PRO A 100 22.02 8.19 14.54
C PRO A 100 23.42 8.17 13.92
N ALA A 101 24.45 8.05 14.76
CA ALA A 101 25.84 8.00 14.31
C ALA A 101 26.15 6.77 13.44
N SER A 102 25.34 5.71 13.52
CA SER A 102 25.43 4.54 12.67
C SER A 102 25.03 4.80 11.22
N ILE A 103 24.35 5.91 10.93
CA ILE A 103 23.93 6.31 9.59
C ILE A 103 24.92 7.35 9.05
N GLU A 104 25.65 6.97 8.02
CA GLU A 104 26.67 7.81 7.38
C GLU A 104 26.16 8.45 6.10
N ARG A 105 25.13 7.87 5.47
CA ARG A 105 24.58 8.34 4.20
C ARG A 105 23.08 8.12 4.13
N ILE A 106 22.37 9.01 3.47
CA ILE A 106 20.94 8.90 3.18
C ILE A 106 20.77 9.12 1.68
N ALA A 107 20.27 8.11 0.98
CA ALA A 107 20.01 8.15 -0.45
C ALA A 107 18.53 8.41 -0.72
N PHE A 108 18.22 9.40 -1.54
CA PHE A 108 16.86 9.74 -1.96
C PHE A 108 16.59 9.17 -3.34
N THR A 109 15.49 8.44 -3.46
CA THR A 109 15.13 7.72 -4.67
C THR A 109 13.75 8.12 -5.16
N ILE A 110 13.53 7.98 -6.46
CA ILE A 110 12.22 8.12 -7.10
C ILE A 110 11.95 6.84 -7.88
N THR A 111 10.77 6.24 -7.72
CA THR A 111 10.36 5.03 -8.44
C THR A 111 9.02 5.24 -9.12
N ILE A 112 8.81 4.62 -10.28
CA ILE A 112 7.48 4.57 -10.90
C ILE A 112 6.77 3.32 -10.39
N ASN A 113 5.59 3.49 -9.79
CA ASN A 113 4.79 2.40 -9.26
C ASN A 113 4.21 1.54 -10.39
N ASP A 114 4.37 0.21 -10.30
CA ASP A 114 4.01 -0.77 -11.34
C ASP A 114 4.55 -0.49 -12.75
N ALA A 115 5.72 0.15 -12.84
CA ALA A 115 6.29 0.59 -14.11
C ALA A 115 6.31 -0.51 -15.20
N GLN A 116 6.59 -1.76 -14.84
CA GLN A 116 6.59 -2.87 -15.79
C GLN A 116 5.18 -3.24 -16.28
N LEU A 117 4.19 -3.31 -15.39
CA LEU A 117 2.81 -3.64 -15.74
C LEU A 117 2.20 -2.51 -16.58
N LYS A 118 2.42 -1.26 -16.17
CA LYS A 118 1.94 -0.05 -16.85
C LYS A 118 2.76 0.30 -18.09
N LYS A 119 3.88 -0.40 -18.34
CA LYS A 119 4.86 -0.12 -19.41
C LYS A 119 5.34 1.35 -19.41
N GLN A 120 5.53 1.88 -18.21
CA GLN A 120 5.99 3.25 -17.96
C GLN A 120 7.50 3.28 -17.68
N SER A 121 8.13 4.40 -18.00
CA SER A 121 9.54 4.64 -17.70
C SER A 121 9.79 6.12 -17.42
N PHE A 122 10.95 6.44 -16.85
CA PHE A 122 11.37 7.81 -16.64
C PHE A 122 11.67 8.56 -17.96
N GLY A 123 11.66 7.88 -19.11
CA GLY A 123 11.73 8.55 -20.43
C GLY A 123 10.53 9.42 -20.74
N ASP A 124 9.38 9.15 -20.11
CA ASP A 124 8.17 9.97 -20.24
C ASP A 124 8.02 11.02 -19.13
N ILE A 125 8.97 11.08 -18.19
CA ILE A 125 8.97 12.03 -17.09
C ILE A 125 9.88 13.21 -17.42
N GLN A 126 9.34 14.41 -17.27
CA GLN A 126 10.04 15.66 -17.49
C GLN A 126 10.13 16.47 -16.19
N SER A 127 11.03 17.44 -16.17
CA SER A 127 11.15 18.41 -15.07
C SER A 127 11.31 17.77 -13.69
N SER A 128 11.93 16.58 -13.61
CA SER A 128 12.22 15.94 -12.33
C SER A 128 13.37 16.65 -11.63
N TYR A 129 13.19 16.98 -10.35
CA TYR A 129 14.19 17.70 -9.56
C TYR A 129 14.22 17.21 -8.11
N VAL A 130 15.34 17.48 -7.43
CA VAL A 130 15.49 17.41 -5.97
C VAL A 130 15.94 18.77 -5.46
N ARG A 131 15.30 19.26 -4.40
CA ARG A 131 15.71 20.48 -3.73
C ARG A 131 15.85 20.29 -2.23
N ILE A 132 16.69 21.11 -1.61
CA ILE A 132 16.87 21.13 -0.15
C ILE A 132 16.47 22.49 0.38
N ILE A 133 15.55 22.49 1.34
CA ILE A 133 15.06 23.68 2.03
C ILE A 133 15.50 23.59 3.50
N ASN A 134 15.90 24.71 4.09
CA ASN A 134 16.06 24.83 5.53
C ASN A 134 14.68 24.83 6.19
N ALA A 135 14.37 23.83 6.99
CA ALA A 135 13.03 23.64 7.56
C ALA A 135 12.62 24.75 8.56
N THR A 136 13.61 25.45 9.14
CA THR A 136 13.39 26.51 10.13
C THR A 136 13.14 27.88 9.47
N THR A 137 13.94 28.22 8.45
CA THR A 137 13.85 29.53 7.78
C THR A 137 12.99 29.50 6.51
N ASN A 138 12.64 28.30 6.05
CA ASN A 138 12.01 28.05 4.75
C ASN A 138 12.85 28.56 3.55
N GLU A 139 14.16 28.69 3.73
CA GLU A 139 15.09 29.12 2.69
C GLU A 139 15.48 27.95 1.78
N LEU A 140 15.40 28.15 0.47
CA LEU A 140 15.90 27.21 -0.53
C LEU A 140 17.43 27.24 -0.58
N LEU A 141 18.07 26.15 -0.13
CA LEU A 141 19.52 26.03 -0.07
C LEU A 141 20.10 25.62 -1.42
N LEU A 142 19.53 24.60 -2.05
CA LEU A 142 19.97 24.10 -3.36
C LEU A 142 18.82 23.51 -4.17
N ASN A 143 18.99 23.50 -5.48
CA ASN A 143 18.09 22.87 -6.45
C ASN A 143 18.92 22.06 -7.46
N TYR A 144 18.56 20.81 -7.66
CA TYR A 144 19.20 19.91 -8.62
C TYR A 144 18.17 19.33 -9.58
N ASP A 145 18.30 19.69 -10.85
CA ASP A 145 17.46 19.13 -11.91
C ASP A 145 18.10 17.82 -12.40
N LEU A 146 17.33 16.72 -12.40
CA LEU A 146 17.86 15.39 -12.70
C LEU A 146 18.20 15.18 -14.19
N GLY A 147 17.69 16.04 -15.07
CA GLY A 147 17.87 15.95 -16.53
C GLY A 147 16.88 14.97 -17.20
N GLN A 148 17.10 14.71 -18.50
CA GLN A 148 16.26 13.84 -19.34
C GLN A 148 17.01 12.61 -19.89
N ASP A 149 18.08 12.18 -19.20
CA ASP A 149 18.94 11.09 -19.69
C ASP A 149 18.39 9.69 -19.37
N PHE A 150 17.17 9.61 -18.83
CA PHE A 150 16.49 8.35 -18.55
C PHE A 150 15.61 7.99 -19.75
N SER A 151 15.67 6.74 -20.20
CA SER A 151 14.90 6.27 -21.36
C SER A 151 14.11 5.01 -21.04
N VAL A 152 14.70 4.12 -20.26
CA VAL A 152 14.15 2.77 -19.98
C VAL A 152 14.11 2.47 -18.49
N GLU A 153 14.68 3.36 -17.69
CA GLU A 153 14.78 3.22 -16.25
C GLU A 153 13.43 3.43 -15.60
N THR A 154 13.17 2.67 -14.54
CA THR A 154 11.91 2.68 -13.78
C THR A 154 12.13 3.07 -12.32
N ALA A 155 13.38 3.33 -11.94
CA ALA A 155 13.82 3.78 -10.64
C ALA A 155 15.05 4.67 -10.77
N ILE A 156 15.21 5.68 -9.90
CA ILE A 156 16.34 6.61 -9.91
C ILE A 156 16.82 6.82 -8.47
N VAL A 157 18.14 6.76 -8.26
CA VAL A 157 18.79 7.40 -7.10
C VAL A 157 19.05 8.85 -7.48
N ALA A 158 18.21 9.74 -6.97
CA ALA A 158 18.18 11.14 -7.38
C ALA A 158 19.34 11.92 -6.76
N ALA A 159 19.51 11.81 -5.44
CA ALA A 159 20.55 12.49 -4.69
C ALA A 159 20.90 11.73 -3.42
N GLU A 160 22.01 12.09 -2.80
CA GLU A 160 22.41 11.57 -1.49
C GLU A 160 22.85 12.73 -0.58
N ILE A 161 22.63 12.59 0.72
CA ILE A 161 23.40 13.33 1.72
C ILE A 161 24.28 12.38 2.51
N TYR A 162 25.47 12.82 2.88
CA TYR A 162 26.43 11.98 3.59
C TYR A 162 27.25 12.78 4.58
N ARG A 163 27.71 12.11 5.64
CA ARG A 163 28.62 12.68 6.63
C ARG A 163 30.04 12.64 6.10
N HIS A 164 30.76 13.74 6.26
CA HIS A 164 32.18 13.83 5.93
C HIS A 164 32.87 14.82 6.87
N ALA A 165 33.83 14.32 7.65
CA ALA A 165 34.56 15.10 8.64
C ALA A 165 33.63 15.85 9.64
N GLY A 166 32.57 15.19 10.10
CA GLY A 166 31.58 15.74 11.04
C GLY A 166 30.49 16.61 10.42
N GLU A 167 30.61 16.95 9.14
CA GLU A 167 29.66 17.80 8.41
C GLU A 167 28.77 16.98 7.48
N TRP A 168 27.55 17.45 7.22
CA TRP A 168 26.68 16.90 6.18
C TRP A 168 26.97 17.56 4.84
N LYS A 169 27.06 16.74 3.80
CA LYS A 169 27.28 17.15 2.40
C LYS A 169 26.19 16.57 1.52
N PHE A 170 25.82 17.31 0.48
CA PHE A 170 24.92 16.88 -0.58
C PHE A 170 25.72 16.35 -1.77
N HIS A 171 25.21 15.34 -2.45
CA HIS A 171 25.74 14.73 -3.66
C HIS A 171 24.63 14.58 -4.70
N ALA A 172 24.80 15.23 -5.85
CA ALA A 172 23.90 15.11 -7.00
C ALA A 172 24.22 13.82 -7.78
N VAL A 173 23.35 12.80 -7.72
CA VAL A 173 23.66 11.46 -8.25
C VAL A 173 23.02 11.22 -9.62
N ALA A 174 21.69 11.28 -9.72
CA ALA A 174 20.91 10.94 -10.92
C ALA A 174 21.37 9.62 -11.59
N SER A 175 21.35 8.52 -10.84
CA SER A 175 21.64 7.18 -11.35
C SER A 175 20.34 6.41 -11.55
N GLY A 176 20.07 6.00 -12.78
CA GLY A 176 18.87 5.23 -13.11
C GLY A 176 19.06 3.73 -12.99
N PHE A 177 17.96 3.01 -12.73
CA PHE A 177 17.90 1.57 -12.50
C PHE A 177 16.71 0.98 -13.27
N GLN A 178 16.91 -0.22 -13.79
CA GLN A 178 15.83 -1.06 -14.31
C GLN A 178 15.42 -2.08 -13.24
N GLY A 179 14.13 -2.36 -13.15
CA GLY A 179 13.58 -3.30 -12.16
C GLY A 179 12.93 -2.62 -10.95
N GLY A 180 12.68 -1.31 -11.03
CA GLY A 180 11.86 -0.57 -10.06
C GLY A 180 12.43 -0.55 -8.65
N LEU A 181 11.54 -0.45 -7.66
CA LEU A 181 11.91 -0.44 -6.26
C LEU A 181 12.70 -1.69 -5.84
N ALA A 182 12.35 -2.87 -6.38
CA ALA A 182 13.05 -4.11 -6.09
C ALA A 182 14.55 -4.05 -6.42
N ALA A 183 14.91 -3.39 -7.53
CA ALA A 183 16.32 -3.20 -7.91
C ALA A 183 17.06 -2.28 -6.92
N LEU A 184 16.41 -1.22 -6.44
CA LEU A 184 16.98 -0.32 -5.43
C LEU A 184 17.15 -1.00 -4.09
N CYS A 185 16.14 -1.76 -3.64
CA CYS A 185 16.22 -2.55 -2.40
C CYS A 185 17.43 -3.49 -2.42
N ARG A 186 17.61 -4.26 -3.50
CA ARG A 186 18.80 -5.12 -3.66
C ARG A 186 20.11 -4.34 -3.68
N ASN A 187 20.14 -3.20 -4.37
CA ASN A 187 21.31 -2.33 -4.42
C ASN A 187 21.74 -1.82 -3.04
N PHE A 188 20.77 -1.59 -2.15
CA PHE A 188 21.02 -1.13 -0.77
C PHE A 188 21.01 -2.25 0.28
N GLY A 189 21.01 -3.51 -0.14
CA GLY A 189 21.19 -4.67 0.75
C GLY A 189 19.92 -5.18 1.44
N LEU A 190 18.74 -4.78 0.96
CA LEU A 190 17.45 -5.33 1.41
C LEU A 190 17.06 -6.54 0.57
N GLU A 191 16.52 -7.56 1.24
CA GLU A 191 15.96 -8.75 0.58
C GLU A 191 14.59 -8.42 -0.03
N VAL A 192 14.35 -8.89 -1.25
CA VAL A 192 13.08 -8.73 -1.97
C VAL A 192 12.67 -10.12 -2.47
N GLU A 193 11.52 -10.61 -2.05
CA GLU A 193 10.95 -11.84 -2.59
C GLU A 193 10.45 -11.60 -4.03
N GLU A 194 10.93 -12.39 -4.99
CA GLU A 194 10.43 -12.34 -6.37
C GLU A 194 9.18 -13.21 -6.49
N GLU A 195 8.08 -12.65 -7.00
CA GLU A 195 6.97 -13.46 -7.49
C GLU A 195 7.41 -14.20 -8.74
N HIS A 196 7.83 -15.45 -8.58
CA HIS A 196 8.15 -16.32 -9.71
C HIS A 196 6.87 -16.57 -10.52
N PRO A 197 6.83 -16.22 -11.82
CA PRO A 197 5.75 -16.66 -12.68
C PRO A 197 5.78 -18.19 -12.73
N SER A 198 4.69 -18.82 -12.28
CA SER A 198 4.56 -20.26 -12.30
C SER A 198 4.58 -20.76 -13.76
N THR A 199 5.75 -21.22 -14.19
CA THR A 199 5.94 -21.86 -15.49
C THR A 199 5.09 -23.14 -15.56
N GLY A 200 3.90 -23.03 -16.14
CA GLY A 200 3.07 -24.19 -16.45
C GLY A 200 3.67 -25.00 -17.59
N MET A 201 4.28 -26.13 -17.26
CA MET A 201 4.53 -27.22 -18.22
C MET A 201 3.90 -28.52 -17.70
N ASN A 202 2.80 -28.95 -18.33
CA ASN A 202 2.82 -30.19 -19.11
C ASN A 202 1.55 -30.42 -19.96
N GLY A 203 1.79 -30.35 -21.27
CA GLY A 203 1.26 -31.17 -22.36
C GLY A 203 -0.05 -31.95 -22.22
N SER A 204 -0.99 -31.64 -23.10
CA SER A 204 -1.62 -32.68 -23.92
C SER A 204 -1.94 -32.18 -25.33
N ASN A 205 -1.50 -32.98 -26.30
CA ASN A 205 -1.76 -32.86 -27.73
C ASN A 205 -3.24 -32.58 -28.03
N ARG A 206 -3.50 -31.60 -28.89
CA ARG A 206 -4.50 -31.72 -29.97
C ARG A 206 -4.11 -30.80 -31.13
N ARG A 207 -3.79 -31.44 -32.24
CA ARG A 207 -3.84 -30.86 -33.59
C ARG A 207 -5.29 -30.49 -33.86
N ASP A 208 -5.52 -29.31 -34.40
CA ASP A 208 -6.48 -29.12 -35.50
C ASP A 208 -6.12 -27.85 -36.29
N SER A 209 -6.36 -27.97 -37.59
CA SER A 209 -5.76 -27.19 -38.67
C SER A 209 -6.84 -26.34 -39.36
N TYR A 210 -6.57 -25.03 -39.51
CA TYR A 210 -7.03 -24.09 -40.57
C TYR A 210 -8.55 -23.80 -40.74
N PRO A 211 -8.98 -22.72 -41.45
CA PRO A 211 -8.21 -21.65 -42.10
C PRO A 211 -8.68 -20.19 -41.87
N ASP A 212 -7.77 -19.27 -42.23
CA ASP A 212 -8.02 -17.92 -42.71
C ASP A 212 -9.16 -17.83 -43.74
N ASN A 213 -9.93 -16.73 -43.69
CA ASN A 213 -10.40 -16.11 -44.91
C ASN A 213 -10.62 -14.60 -44.77
N TYR A 214 -10.35 -13.96 -45.89
CA TYR A 214 -10.13 -12.54 -46.14
C TYR A 214 -11.41 -11.68 -46.23
N GLU A 215 -11.16 -10.37 -46.18
CA GLU A 215 -11.84 -9.28 -46.91
C GLU A 215 -13.04 -8.51 -46.28
N ASN A 216 -12.69 -7.27 -45.87
CA ASN A 216 -13.12 -6.01 -46.51
C ASN A 216 -14.59 -5.55 -46.34
N ARG A 217 -14.80 -4.49 -45.54
CA ARG A 217 -15.78 -3.45 -45.89
C ARG A 217 -15.38 -2.06 -45.40
N ARG A 218 -15.37 -1.16 -46.38
CA ARG A 218 -15.17 0.29 -46.30
C ARG A 218 -16.26 0.99 -45.47
N GLY A 219 -15.81 1.97 -44.69
CA GLY A 219 -16.30 3.36 -44.58
C GLY A 219 -17.78 3.62 -44.36
N LEU A 220 -18.09 4.42 -43.32
CA LEU A 220 -19.17 5.42 -43.34
C LEU A 220 -18.97 6.47 -42.23
N ASN A 221 -18.73 7.70 -42.70
CA ASN A 221 -19.20 9.01 -42.25
C ASN A 221 -19.43 9.32 -40.76
N TYR A 222 -18.71 10.36 -40.34
CA TYR A 222 -18.94 11.19 -39.16
C TYR A 222 -20.16 12.09 -39.40
N GLU A 223 -21.17 11.99 -38.54
CA GLU A 223 -22.16 13.04 -38.36
C GLU A 223 -22.13 13.54 -36.91
N THR A 224 -21.83 14.83 -36.82
CA THR A 224 -21.88 15.68 -35.63
C THR A 224 -23.33 15.91 -35.20
N THR A 225 -23.65 15.63 -33.93
CA THR A 225 -24.84 16.19 -33.27
C THR A 225 -24.49 16.76 -31.90
N ASN A 226 -24.62 18.07 -31.80
CA ASN A 226 -24.64 18.89 -30.59
C ASN A 226 -25.83 18.56 -29.68
N PHE A 227 -25.61 18.29 -28.39
CA PHE A 227 -26.59 18.52 -27.31
C PHE A 227 -25.84 18.83 -26.00
N ARG A 228 -25.68 20.12 -25.67
CA ARG A 228 -26.38 20.85 -24.58
C ARG A 228 -26.37 20.19 -23.20
N SER A 229 -25.51 20.72 -22.34
CA SER A 229 -25.52 20.59 -20.87
C SER A 229 -26.78 21.22 -20.26
N PRO A 230 -27.28 20.68 -19.13
CA PRO A 230 -28.08 21.45 -18.19
C PRO A 230 -27.23 21.90 -17.00
N THR A 231 -27.20 23.22 -16.82
CA THR A 231 -26.88 23.94 -15.60
C THR A 231 -27.86 23.60 -14.48
N TYR A 232 -27.37 23.32 -13.27
CA TYR A 232 -28.19 23.34 -12.06
C TYR A 232 -27.81 24.51 -11.16
N GLU A 233 -28.86 25.18 -10.71
CA GLU A 233 -28.88 26.45 -9.99
C GLU A 233 -28.40 26.31 -8.54
N GLN A 234 -27.74 27.37 -8.08
CA GLN A 234 -27.42 27.67 -6.70
C GLN A 234 -28.69 27.82 -5.86
N THR A 235 -28.75 27.11 -4.73
CA THR A 235 -29.54 27.54 -3.57
C THR A 235 -28.67 27.54 -2.33
N ASN A 236 -28.85 28.59 -1.53
CA ASN A 236 -27.97 29.04 -0.48
C ASN A 236 -28.53 28.65 0.91
N MET A 237 -27.60 28.55 1.86
CA MET A 237 -27.74 28.60 3.33
C MET A 237 -28.26 27.36 4.10
N SER A 238 -27.40 26.82 4.97
CA SER A 238 -27.32 27.27 6.38
C SER A 238 -26.18 26.59 7.14
N SER A 239 -25.59 27.36 8.07
CA SER A 239 -24.49 27.03 8.97
C SER A 239 -24.70 25.77 9.81
N TYR A 240 -23.75 24.84 9.75
CA TYR A 240 -23.59 23.79 10.76
C TYR A 240 -22.36 24.05 11.62
N GLN A 241 -22.60 24.23 12.92
CA GLN A 241 -21.60 24.27 13.98
C GLN A 241 -20.92 22.91 14.11
N ALA A 242 -19.60 22.94 14.32
CA ALA A 242 -18.76 21.77 14.57
C ALA A 242 -19.22 20.98 15.82
N PRO A 243 -19.40 19.65 15.74
CA PRO A 243 -19.48 18.83 16.93
C PRO A 243 -18.08 18.53 17.48
N GLN A 244 -18.00 18.58 18.80
CA GLN A 244 -16.83 18.42 19.63
C GLN A 244 -16.17 17.04 19.47
N SER A 245 -14.84 17.01 19.59
CA SER A 245 -14.00 15.83 19.62
C SER A 245 -14.36 14.91 20.79
N TYR A 246 -14.97 13.77 20.49
CA TYR A 246 -15.05 12.64 21.43
C TYR A 246 -13.87 11.71 21.14
N GLY A 247 -12.86 11.75 22.01
CA GLY A 247 -11.77 10.79 22.02
C GLY A 247 -12.28 9.42 22.46
N TYR A 248 -12.32 8.47 21.54
CA TYR A 248 -12.46 7.06 21.87
C TYR A 248 -11.07 6.49 22.18
N ALA A 249 -10.81 6.22 23.46
CA ALA A 249 -9.68 5.39 23.87
C ALA A 249 -9.94 3.96 23.36
N GLN A 250 -9.17 3.53 22.35
CA GLN A 250 -9.21 2.16 21.87
C GLN A 250 -8.64 1.23 22.94
N ASN A 251 -9.48 0.37 23.50
CA ASN A 251 -9.07 -0.65 24.46
C ASN A 251 -8.46 -1.82 23.67
N HIS A 252 -7.14 -1.86 23.53
CA HIS A 252 -6.37 -2.82 22.72
C HIS A 252 -6.36 -4.26 23.26
N GLY A 253 -7.51 -4.79 23.68
CA GLY A 253 -7.73 -6.23 23.89
C GLY A 253 -6.71 -6.96 24.78
N GLY A 254 -5.91 -6.28 25.59
CA GLY A 254 -4.92 -6.87 26.49
C GLY A 254 -3.56 -7.26 25.89
N LEU A 255 -3.28 -7.01 24.60
CA LEU A 255 -1.93 -7.26 24.04
C LEU A 255 -1.00 -6.09 24.38
N VAL A 256 0.11 -6.39 25.07
CA VAL A 256 1.10 -5.38 25.47
C VAL A 256 2.51 -5.82 25.10
N CYS A 257 3.34 -4.85 24.73
CA CYS A 257 4.74 -5.12 24.45
C CYS A 257 5.45 -5.72 25.69
N PRO A 258 6.20 -6.81 25.56
CA PRO A 258 6.92 -7.42 26.69
C PRO A 258 7.97 -6.51 27.33
N ARG A 259 8.46 -5.51 26.58
CA ARG A 259 9.57 -4.66 27.01
C ARG A 259 9.13 -3.29 27.53
N CYS A 260 8.17 -2.64 26.88
CA CYS A 260 7.75 -1.28 27.25
C CYS A 260 6.27 -1.16 27.63
N HIS A 261 5.52 -2.25 27.62
CA HIS A 261 4.08 -2.30 27.90
C HIS A 261 3.19 -1.41 27.00
N SER A 262 3.74 -0.84 25.93
CA SER A 262 2.96 -0.12 24.93
C SER A 262 1.97 -1.06 24.26
N THR A 263 0.78 -0.54 23.97
CA THR A 263 -0.27 -1.17 23.16
C THR A 263 -0.09 -0.89 21.66
N GLN A 264 0.90 -0.07 21.29
CA GLN A 264 1.25 0.22 19.90
C GLN A 264 2.09 -0.93 19.34
N ILE A 265 1.41 -1.93 18.80
CA ILE A 265 2.00 -3.20 18.35
C ILE A 265 1.50 -3.49 16.94
N THR A 266 2.42 -3.88 16.05
CA THR A 266 2.10 -4.46 14.74
C THR A 266 2.47 -5.95 14.73
N GLY A 267 1.89 -6.73 13.82
CA GLY A 267 2.16 -8.15 13.71
C GLY A 267 1.98 -8.67 12.29
N GLY A 268 2.81 -9.62 11.89
CA GLY A 268 2.85 -10.20 10.55
C GLY A 268 3.53 -11.56 10.52
N LYS A 269 3.69 -12.14 9.33
CA LYS A 269 4.40 -13.42 9.15
C LYS A 269 5.91 -13.17 9.07
N LYS A 270 6.71 -13.99 9.77
CA LYS A 270 8.18 -13.97 9.80
C LYS A 270 8.72 -14.12 8.38
N GLY A 271 9.59 -13.19 7.97
CA GLY A 271 10.16 -13.14 6.62
C GLY A 271 9.41 -12.22 5.63
N PHE A 272 8.27 -11.65 6.02
CA PHE A 272 7.63 -10.59 5.23
C PHE A 272 8.28 -9.25 5.58
N GLY A 273 8.87 -8.57 4.60
CA GLY A 273 9.32 -7.19 4.77
C GLY A 273 8.18 -6.32 5.29
N LEU A 274 8.51 -5.39 6.19
CA LEU A 274 7.55 -4.52 6.89
C LEU A 274 6.63 -3.71 5.95
N GLY A 275 6.93 -3.61 4.65
CA GLY A 275 6.04 -3.04 3.63
C GLY A 275 4.70 -3.79 3.47
N LYS A 276 4.56 -5.00 4.02
CA LYS A 276 3.29 -5.76 4.12
C LYS A 276 2.79 -5.92 5.56
N ALA A 277 3.44 -5.28 6.54
CA ALA A 277 2.97 -5.26 7.93
C ALA A 277 1.92 -4.17 8.08
N PHE A 278 0.74 -4.55 8.60
CA PHE A 278 -0.38 -3.64 8.88
C PHE A 278 0.13 -2.39 9.63
N VAL A 279 0.18 -1.26 8.93
CA VAL A 279 0.38 0.06 9.54
C VAL A 279 -0.96 0.50 10.08
N GLY A 280 -1.04 0.64 11.40
CA GLY A 280 -2.23 1.09 12.11
C GLY A 280 -2.98 -0.05 12.77
N GLY A 281 -2.90 -0.11 14.10
CA GLY A 281 -3.84 -0.76 15.01
C GLY A 281 -4.54 -2.02 14.48
N MET A 282 -3.85 -3.16 14.53
CA MET A 282 -4.45 -4.49 14.70
C MET A 282 -5.84 -4.69 14.05
N LEU A 283 -5.88 -4.75 12.71
CA LEU A 283 -6.98 -5.40 11.96
C LEU A 283 -7.15 -6.90 12.33
N LEU A 284 -6.32 -7.43 13.23
CA LEU A 284 -6.44 -8.75 13.84
C LEU A 284 -7.46 -8.74 14.97
N GLY A 285 -8.71 -8.40 14.65
CA GLY A 285 -9.80 -8.99 15.41
C GLY A 285 -9.78 -10.51 15.30
N PRO A 286 -10.67 -11.24 15.98
CA PRO A 286 -10.71 -12.70 16.01
C PRO A 286 -10.62 -13.37 14.63
N VAL A 287 -11.06 -12.66 13.59
CA VAL A 287 -11.15 -13.12 12.19
C VAL A 287 -9.96 -12.72 11.32
N GLY A 288 -9.23 -11.64 11.62
CA GLY A 288 -8.02 -11.32 10.86
C GLY A 288 -7.01 -12.47 10.95
N ILE A 289 -6.97 -13.13 12.11
CA ILE A 289 -6.24 -14.38 12.33
C ILE A 289 -6.79 -15.51 11.45
N LEU A 290 -8.12 -15.62 11.31
CA LEU A 290 -8.74 -16.68 10.52
C LEU A 290 -8.51 -16.51 9.00
N ALA A 291 -8.64 -15.28 8.47
CA ALA A 291 -8.64 -14.94 7.04
C ALA A 291 -7.29 -14.98 6.31
N GLY A 292 -6.18 -15.17 7.02
CA GLY A 292 -4.86 -15.21 6.39
C GLY A 292 -3.69 -15.63 7.28
N PHE A 293 -3.92 -15.96 8.56
CA PHE A 293 -2.85 -16.33 9.49
C PHE A 293 -3.06 -17.70 10.16
N ILE A 294 -4.11 -18.46 9.83
CA ILE A 294 -4.22 -19.87 10.23
C ILE A 294 -3.22 -20.70 9.43
N GLY A 295 -2.11 -21.04 10.07
CA GLY A 295 -1.17 -22.04 9.58
C GLY A 295 0.29 -21.62 9.59
N SER A 296 0.59 -20.32 9.66
CA SER A 296 1.98 -19.87 9.82
C SER A 296 2.37 -19.97 11.29
N ARG A 297 3.19 -20.97 11.65
CA ARG A 297 3.89 -21.08 12.96
C ARG A 297 4.91 -19.95 13.21
N ASN A 298 4.83 -18.88 12.42
CA ASN A 298 5.85 -17.90 12.17
C ASN A 298 5.21 -16.51 12.27
N MET A 299 4.43 -16.19 13.31
CA MET A 299 3.98 -14.82 13.54
C MET A 299 5.03 -14.05 14.32
N GLU A 300 5.45 -12.90 13.81
CA GLU A 300 6.32 -11.94 14.50
C GLU A 300 5.52 -10.68 14.83
N PHE A 301 5.67 -10.20 16.05
CA PHE A 301 5.08 -8.98 16.57
C PHE A 301 6.19 -7.97 16.81
N VAL A 302 5.92 -6.70 16.53
CA VAL A 302 6.86 -5.60 16.72
C VAL A 302 6.18 -4.47 17.49
N CYS A 303 6.83 -3.99 18.54
CA CYS A 303 6.34 -2.82 19.26
C CYS A 303 6.78 -1.54 18.54
N LEU A 304 5.83 -0.68 18.17
CA LEU A 304 6.11 0.60 17.52
C LEU A 304 6.76 1.62 18.47
N SER A 305 6.65 1.43 19.79
CA SER A 305 7.23 2.33 20.78
C SER A 305 8.68 2.01 21.14
N CYS A 306 9.02 0.73 21.35
CA CYS A 306 10.37 0.34 21.78
C CYS A 306 11.11 -0.59 20.81
N ARG A 307 10.48 -0.94 19.68
CA ARG A 307 11.04 -1.80 18.62
C ARG A 307 11.35 -3.24 19.03
N GLU A 308 10.86 -3.68 20.18
CA GLU A 308 10.98 -5.08 20.59
C GLU A 308 10.24 -5.97 19.59
N ARG A 309 10.90 -7.03 19.14
CA ARG A 309 10.31 -8.08 18.30
C ARG A 309 10.14 -9.35 19.11
N TRP A 310 8.99 -10.00 18.98
CA TRP A 310 8.75 -11.27 19.65
C TRP A 310 7.79 -12.12 18.81
N ASP A 311 7.82 -13.43 19.02
CA ASP A 311 6.83 -14.34 18.46
C ASP A 311 5.82 -14.78 19.51
N ALA A 312 4.72 -15.38 19.06
CA ALA A 312 3.68 -15.89 19.94
C ALA A 312 4.18 -16.96 20.93
N ALA A 313 5.20 -17.74 20.57
CA ALA A 313 5.72 -18.81 21.43
C ALA A 313 6.61 -18.25 22.55
N SER A 314 7.25 -17.11 22.31
CA SER A 314 8.16 -16.46 23.24
C SER A 314 7.45 -15.61 24.31
N ASN A 315 6.14 -15.40 24.21
CA ASN A 315 5.39 -14.52 25.10
C ASN A 315 4.01 -15.07 25.51
N ASN A 316 3.81 -15.28 26.81
CA ASN A 316 2.56 -15.83 27.36
C ASN A 316 1.33 -14.92 27.16
N ASN A 317 1.48 -13.59 27.27
CA ASN A 317 0.38 -12.65 27.04
C ASN A 317 -0.09 -12.71 25.58
N THR A 318 0.85 -12.79 24.64
CA THR A 318 0.58 -12.89 23.20
C THR A 318 -0.05 -14.24 22.85
N ALA A 319 0.47 -15.33 23.42
CA ALA A 319 -0.12 -16.67 23.25
C ALA A 319 -1.56 -16.73 23.77
N GLN A 320 -1.82 -16.23 24.98
CA GLN A 320 -3.16 -16.17 25.58
C GLN A 320 -4.09 -15.28 24.76
N TRP A 321 -3.61 -14.13 24.30
CA TRP A 321 -4.37 -13.24 23.44
C TRP A 321 -4.77 -13.93 22.13
N LEU A 322 -3.84 -14.59 21.44
CA LEU A 322 -4.13 -15.35 20.21
C LEU A 322 -5.14 -16.49 20.44
N GLN A 323 -5.02 -17.21 21.56
CA GLN A 323 -5.97 -18.25 21.94
C GLN A 323 -7.37 -17.66 22.15
N GLN A 324 -7.48 -16.56 22.90
CA GLN A 324 -8.75 -15.88 23.15
C GLN A 324 -9.39 -15.37 21.85
N GLN A 325 -8.58 -14.83 20.94
CA GLN A 325 -9.07 -14.40 19.62
C GLN A 325 -9.56 -15.59 18.79
N THR A 326 -8.80 -16.67 18.74
CA THR A 326 -9.17 -17.90 18.02
C THR A 326 -10.48 -18.47 18.56
N GLU A 327 -10.64 -18.53 19.88
CA GLU A 327 -11.86 -19.03 20.53
C GLU A 327 -13.06 -18.10 20.28
N THR A 328 -12.86 -16.79 20.35
CA THR A 328 -13.90 -15.81 20.01
C THR A 328 -14.35 -15.97 18.57
N ALA A 329 -13.41 -16.14 17.64
CA ALA A 329 -13.69 -16.35 16.23
C ALA A 329 -14.48 -17.65 16.01
N ARG A 330 -14.03 -18.73 16.64
CA ARG A 330 -14.71 -20.03 16.61
C ARG A 330 -16.13 -19.96 17.16
N ASN A 331 -16.37 -19.20 18.23
CA ASN A 331 -17.70 -19.00 18.78
C ASN A 331 -18.62 -18.24 17.81
N VAL A 332 -18.12 -17.19 17.15
CA VAL A 332 -18.88 -16.44 16.15
C VAL A 332 -19.23 -17.35 14.97
N VAL A 333 -18.24 -18.07 14.43
CA VAL A 333 -18.46 -18.97 13.31
C VAL A 333 -19.44 -20.07 13.69
N ASN A 334 -19.23 -20.80 14.80
CA ASN A 334 -20.16 -21.84 15.24
C ASN A 334 -21.60 -21.34 15.46
N LYS A 335 -21.76 -20.10 15.93
CA LYS A 335 -23.07 -19.50 16.21
C LYS A 335 -23.84 -19.11 14.94
N TYR A 336 -23.13 -18.66 13.91
CA TYR A 336 -23.75 -18.08 12.71
C TYR A 336 -23.46 -18.85 11.43
N MET A 337 -22.73 -19.96 11.51
CA MET A 337 -22.40 -20.81 10.37
C MET A 337 -23.67 -21.29 9.68
N GLY A 338 -23.70 -21.10 8.38
CA GLY A 338 -24.82 -21.51 7.55
C GLY A 338 -24.77 -20.84 6.19
N LYS A 339 -25.87 -21.01 5.44
CA LYS A 339 -25.98 -20.51 4.07
C LYS A 339 -25.77 -19.00 3.99
N ASP A 340 -26.37 -18.22 4.89
CA ASP A 340 -26.34 -16.75 4.82
C ASP A 340 -24.96 -16.17 5.13
N LEU A 341 -24.25 -16.70 6.13
CA LEU A 341 -22.89 -16.24 6.45
C LEU A 341 -21.92 -16.62 5.34
N THR A 342 -21.97 -17.87 4.86
CA THR A 342 -21.12 -18.33 3.75
C THR A 342 -21.37 -17.49 2.50
N ASP A 343 -22.63 -17.21 2.18
CA ASP A 343 -23.02 -16.36 1.07
C ASP A 343 -22.46 -14.94 1.21
N ALA A 344 -22.59 -14.32 2.39
CA ALA A 344 -22.08 -12.98 2.66
C ALA A 344 -20.56 -12.91 2.58
N LEU A 345 -19.84 -13.92 3.08
CA LEU A 345 -18.37 -14.00 2.97
C LEU A 345 -17.95 -14.05 1.50
N VAL A 346 -18.56 -14.94 0.71
CA VAL A 346 -18.23 -15.09 -0.72
C VAL A 346 -18.61 -13.85 -1.54
N ALA A 347 -19.80 -13.28 -1.28
CA ALA A 347 -20.27 -12.07 -1.95
C ALA A 347 -19.37 -10.85 -1.64
N GLY A 348 -18.98 -10.67 -0.38
CA GLY A 348 -18.08 -9.59 0.04
C GLY A 348 -16.70 -9.73 -0.60
N SER A 349 -16.12 -10.93 -0.59
CA SER A 349 -14.85 -11.19 -1.26
C SER A 349 -14.92 -10.96 -2.77
N ALA A 350 -16.01 -11.36 -3.43
CA ALA A 350 -16.19 -11.11 -4.86
C ALA A 350 -16.36 -9.62 -5.20
N LEU A 351 -16.97 -8.82 -4.31
CA LEU A 351 -17.08 -7.37 -4.49
C LEU A 351 -15.73 -6.68 -4.40
N VAL A 352 -14.92 -7.05 -3.39
CA VAL A 352 -13.57 -6.51 -3.23
C VAL A 352 -12.69 -6.92 -4.41
N ALA A 353 -12.68 -8.21 -4.76
CA ALA A 353 -11.86 -8.70 -5.87
C ALA A 353 -12.27 -8.13 -7.24
N ALA A 354 -13.50 -7.68 -7.41
CA ALA A 354 -13.96 -7.04 -8.65
C ALA A 354 -13.92 -5.50 -8.60
N ALA A 355 -13.32 -4.92 -7.55
CA ALA A 355 -13.37 -3.48 -7.29
C ALA A 355 -12.69 -2.68 -8.39
N ASP A 356 -11.46 -3.05 -8.75
CA ASP A 356 -10.63 -2.42 -9.79
C ASP A 356 -10.96 -2.91 -11.22
N GLY A 357 -11.73 -3.99 -11.34
CA GLY A 357 -12.15 -4.60 -12.61
C GLY A 357 -11.26 -5.75 -13.08
N VAL A 358 -10.16 -6.03 -12.39
CA VAL A 358 -9.26 -7.17 -12.62
C VAL A 358 -9.35 -8.08 -11.40
N ILE A 359 -9.56 -9.37 -11.62
CA ILE A 359 -9.60 -10.30 -10.48
C ILE A 359 -8.26 -11.00 -10.46
N GLU A 360 -7.51 -10.78 -9.39
CA GLU A 360 -6.22 -11.40 -9.26
C GLU A 360 -6.35 -12.86 -8.80
N PRO A 361 -5.46 -13.75 -9.27
CA PRO A 361 -5.41 -15.12 -8.75
C PRO A 361 -5.19 -15.17 -7.23
N SER A 362 -4.41 -14.22 -6.69
CA SER A 362 -4.05 -14.07 -5.27
C SER A 362 -5.28 -13.90 -4.38
N GLU A 363 -6.21 -13.02 -4.75
CA GLU A 363 -7.44 -12.74 -4.02
C GLU A 363 -8.36 -13.96 -3.95
N ARG A 364 -8.53 -14.62 -5.10
CA ARG A 364 -9.31 -15.86 -5.18
C ARG A 364 -8.69 -16.97 -4.34
N GLU A 365 -7.37 -17.17 -4.46
CA GLU A 365 -6.66 -18.19 -3.69
C GLU A 365 -6.78 -17.94 -2.19
N LYS A 366 -6.67 -16.68 -1.75
CA LYS A 366 -6.81 -16.30 -0.34
C LYS A 366 -8.19 -16.62 0.22
N LEU A 367 -9.25 -16.39 -0.55
CA LEU A 367 -10.60 -16.82 -0.18
C LEU A 367 -10.70 -18.34 -0.04
N ILE A 368 -10.19 -19.09 -1.01
CA ILE A 368 -10.28 -20.55 -0.99
C ILE A 368 -9.46 -21.14 0.16
N ASP A 369 -8.26 -20.60 0.40
CA ASP A 369 -7.41 -21.03 1.50
C ASP A 369 -8.01 -20.69 2.86
N TYR A 370 -8.74 -19.58 2.98
CA TYR A 370 -9.53 -19.29 4.17
C TYR A 370 -10.51 -20.42 4.51
N PHE A 371 -11.32 -20.86 3.55
CA PHE A 371 -12.29 -21.95 3.76
C PHE A 371 -11.63 -23.32 3.92
N ARG A 372 -10.44 -23.53 3.34
CA ARG A 372 -9.70 -24.80 3.40
C ARG A 372 -8.98 -24.99 4.73
N THR A 373 -8.31 -23.96 5.22
CA THR A 373 -7.39 -24.05 6.36
C THR A 373 -8.09 -23.79 7.69
N SER A 374 -9.19 -23.04 7.69
CA SER A 374 -9.93 -22.73 8.92
C SER A 374 -10.63 -23.97 9.48
N PRO A 375 -10.24 -24.49 10.66
CA PRO A 375 -10.91 -25.63 11.27
C PRO A 375 -12.39 -25.34 11.60
N GLU A 376 -12.77 -24.07 11.71
CA GLU A 376 -14.14 -23.60 11.91
C GLU A 376 -15.01 -23.74 10.65
N MET A 377 -14.40 -23.71 9.47
CA MET A 377 -15.08 -23.82 8.17
C MET A 377 -15.28 -25.28 7.72
N ARG A 378 -14.89 -26.24 8.57
CA ARG A 378 -15.05 -27.68 8.30
C ARG A 378 -16.52 -28.02 8.03
N GLY A 379 -16.76 -28.62 6.87
CA GLY A 379 -18.10 -29.03 6.42
C GLY A 379 -18.69 -28.15 5.32
N ILE A 380 -18.08 -27.00 5.01
CA ILE A 380 -18.43 -26.22 3.82
C ILE A 380 -17.83 -26.87 2.58
N ASN A 381 -18.62 -27.01 1.52
CA ASN A 381 -18.15 -27.53 0.25
C ASN A 381 -17.35 -26.44 -0.49
N ILE A 382 -16.03 -26.59 -0.54
CA ILE A 382 -15.12 -25.63 -1.19
C ILE A 382 -15.47 -25.44 -2.68
N ARG A 383 -15.98 -26.49 -3.37
CA ARG A 383 -16.40 -26.35 -4.77
C ARG A 383 -17.63 -25.46 -4.92
N GLU A 384 -18.53 -25.48 -3.93
CA GLU A 384 -19.70 -24.60 -3.91
C GLU A 384 -19.27 -23.16 -3.64
N VAL A 385 -18.35 -22.93 -2.69
CA VAL A 385 -17.75 -21.62 -2.43
C VAL A 385 -17.14 -21.03 -3.70
N ASP A 386 -16.31 -21.81 -4.40
CA ASP A 386 -15.67 -21.39 -5.63
C ASP A 386 -16.67 -21.10 -6.76
N SER A 387 -17.68 -21.96 -6.93
CA SER A 387 -18.76 -21.73 -7.90
C SER A 387 -19.51 -20.43 -7.61
N ARG A 388 -19.88 -20.19 -6.34
CA ARG A 388 -20.62 -18.98 -5.95
C ARG A 388 -19.79 -17.72 -6.10
N PHE A 389 -18.48 -17.78 -5.84
CA PHE A 389 -17.58 -16.67 -6.07
C PHE A 389 -17.59 -16.28 -7.55
N ASN A 390 -17.43 -17.26 -8.44
CA ASN A 390 -17.48 -17.04 -9.88
C ASN A 390 -18.85 -16.49 -10.35
N ASP A 391 -19.95 -16.94 -9.76
CA ASP A 391 -21.29 -16.43 -10.07
C ASP A 391 -21.42 -14.93 -9.73
N TYR A 392 -20.97 -14.50 -8.55
CA TYR A 392 -20.99 -13.08 -8.17
C TYR A 392 -20.08 -12.24 -9.07
N VAL A 393 -18.87 -12.73 -9.31
CA VAL A 393 -17.90 -12.11 -10.22
C VAL A 393 -18.50 -11.89 -11.61
N GLN A 394 -19.12 -12.91 -12.19
CA GLN A 394 -19.74 -12.80 -13.51
C GLN A 394 -20.88 -11.79 -13.51
N ARG A 395 -21.71 -11.76 -12.48
CA ARG A 395 -22.81 -10.77 -12.36
C ARG A 395 -22.28 -9.34 -12.28
N ILE A 396 -21.23 -9.11 -11.48
CA ILE A 396 -20.59 -7.79 -11.36
C ILE A 396 -19.95 -7.37 -12.69
N ARG A 397 -19.33 -8.30 -13.42
CA ARG A 397 -18.75 -8.02 -14.74
C ARG A 397 -19.79 -7.72 -15.82
N ASN A 398 -20.91 -8.45 -15.81
CA ASN A 398 -21.98 -8.28 -16.79
C ASN A 398 -22.76 -6.97 -16.58
N ASP A 399 -23.10 -6.67 -15.33
CA ASP A 399 -23.75 -5.41 -14.93
C ASP A 399 -23.24 -5.01 -13.55
N ARG A 400 -22.36 -4.00 -13.52
CA ARG A 400 -21.71 -3.56 -12.29
C ARG A 400 -22.69 -3.03 -11.25
N MET A 401 -23.79 -2.40 -11.67
CA MET A 401 -24.80 -1.87 -10.74
C MET A 401 -25.65 -3.00 -10.16
N LEU A 402 -26.14 -3.90 -11.01
CA LEU A 402 -27.00 -5.00 -10.60
C LEU A 402 -26.22 -6.05 -9.78
N GLY A 403 -25.04 -6.47 -10.26
CA GLY A 403 -24.21 -7.45 -9.57
C GLY A 403 -23.76 -6.98 -8.19
N LYS A 404 -23.41 -5.69 -8.07
CA LYS A 404 -23.11 -5.05 -6.78
C LYS A 404 -24.31 -5.04 -5.84
N ALA A 405 -25.48 -4.65 -6.32
CA ALA A 405 -26.70 -4.65 -5.50
C ALA A 405 -27.06 -6.06 -4.99
N GLU A 406 -26.88 -7.10 -5.81
CA GLU A 406 -27.11 -8.48 -5.41
C GLU A 406 -26.10 -8.97 -4.35
N ALA A 407 -24.83 -8.65 -4.51
CA ALA A 407 -23.81 -9.00 -3.54
C ALA A 407 -24.02 -8.26 -2.20
N LEU A 408 -24.31 -6.96 -2.23
CA LEU A 408 -24.69 -6.19 -1.03
C LEU A 408 -25.95 -6.75 -0.36
N ARG A 409 -26.96 -7.18 -1.13
CA ARG A 409 -28.15 -7.86 -0.58
C ARG A 409 -27.80 -9.16 0.15
N ALA A 410 -26.85 -9.94 -0.36
CA ALA A 410 -26.39 -11.16 0.31
C ALA A 410 -25.67 -10.82 1.63
N ILE A 411 -24.83 -9.80 1.63
CA ILE A 411 -24.15 -9.27 2.81
C ILE A 411 -25.15 -8.72 3.85
N GLY A 412 -26.17 -7.99 3.41
CA GLY A 412 -27.20 -7.41 4.28
C GLY A 412 -27.98 -8.45 5.12
N LYS A 413 -27.98 -9.73 4.72
CA LYS A 413 -28.58 -10.82 5.52
C LYS A 413 -27.90 -11.02 6.88
N VAL A 414 -26.64 -10.60 7.04
CA VAL A 414 -25.93 -10.66 8.32
C VAL A 414 -25.92 -9.34 9.08
N ALA A 415 -26.55 -8.27 8.57
CA ALA A 415 -26.53 -6.94 9.18
C ALA A 415 -27.11 -6.89 10.61
N THR A 416 -28.06 -7.78 10.93
CA THR A 416 -28.64 -7.89 12.29
C THR A 416 -27.77 -8.66 13.27
N LYS A 417 -26.67 -9.27 12.79
CA LYS A 417 -25.74 -10.11 13.54
C LYS A 417 -24.38 -9.42 13.56
N PRO A 418 -24.11 -8.50 14.51
CA PRO A 418 -22.94 -7.63 14.47
C PRO A 418 -21.63 -8.42 14.42
N ASP A 419 -21.50 -9.54 15.12
CA ASP A 419 -20.27 -10.34 15.09
C ASP A 419 -20.04 -11.02 13.73
N ALA A 420 -21.12 -11.46 13.07
CA ALA A 420 -21.06 -12.05 11.74
C ALA A 420 -20.77 -10.98 10.67
N ALA A 421 -21.37 -9.80 10.79
CA ALA A 421 -21.07 -8.64 9.95
C ALA A 421 -19.59 -8.23 10.04
N ARG A 422 -19.04 -8.13 11.26
CA ARG A 422 -17.61 -7.83 11.48
C ARG A 422 -16.70 -8.90 10.89
N LEU A 423 -17.12 -10.17 10.93
CA LEU A 423 -16.40 -11.28 10.29
C LEU A 423 -16.35 -11.10 8.76
N VAL A 424 -17.47 -10.75 8.13
CA VAL A 424 -17.50 -10.46 6.68
C VAL A 424 -16.57 -9.31 6.31
N VAL A 425 -16.68 -8.17 6.99
CA VAL A 425 -15.84 -6.99 6.70
C VAL A 425 -14.35 -7.28 6.87
N ARG A 426 -13.97 -8.03 7.90
CA ARG A 426 -12.56 -8.40 8.13
C ARG A 426 -12.00 -9.33 7.06
N LEU A 427 -12.80 -10.31 6.60
CA LEU A 427 -12.39 -11.13 5.46
C LEU A 427 -12.23 -10.26 4.21
N CYS A 428 -13.15 -9.33 3.95
CA CYS A 428 -13.07 -8.40 2.82
C CYS A 428 -11.76 -7.58 2.85
N CYS A 429 -11.38 -7.05 4.02
CA CYS A 429 -10.09 -6.38 4.19
C CYS A 429 -8.92 -7.34 3.89
N ALA A 430 -8.96 -8.57 4.38
CA ALA A 430 -7.88 -9.54 4.16
C ALA A 430 -7.71 -9.95 2.68
N ILE A 431 -8.82 -10.00 1.94
CA ILE A 431 -8.84 -10.23 0.48
C ILE A 431 -8.23 -9.03 -0.25
N GLY A 432 -8.66 -7.82 0.07
CA GLY A 432 -8.06 -6.61 -0.51
C GLY A 432 -6.65 -6.29 0.02
N PHE A 433 -5.98 -7.25 0.65
CA PHE A 433 -4.56 -7.22 1.01
C PHE A 433 -3.88 -8.52 0.51
N ALA A 434 -4.45 -9.20 -0.49
CA ALA A 434 -3.97 -10.51 -0.93
C ALA A 434 -2.60 -10.44 -1.58
N ASP A 435 -2.42 -9.46 -2.45
CA ASP A 435 -1.21 -9.07 -3.16
C ASP A 435 -0.22 -8.26 -2.29
N GLY A 436 -0.73 -7.60 -1.24
CA GLY A 436 0.04 -6.80 -0.30
C GLY A 436 -0.19 -5.30 -0.41
N GLU A 437 -1.06 -4.86 -1.31
CA GLU A 437 -1.60 -3.50 -1.34
C GLU A 437 -3.09 -3.56 -0.95
N PHE A 438 -3.63 -2.45 -0.41
CA PHE A 438 -5.08 -2.29 -0.25
C PHE A 438 -5.46 -0.97 -0.90
N SER A 439 -5.88 -1.06 -2.16
CA SER A 439 -6.10 0.08 -3.02
C SER A 439 -7.27 0.94 -2.51
N ALA A 440 -7.29 2.21 -2.93
CA ALA A 440 -8.39 3.11 -2.57
C ALA A 440 -9.76 2.59 -3.06
N VAL A 441 -9.79 1.89 -4.21
CA VAL A 441 -11.03 1.37 -4.80
C VAL A 441 -11.58 0.21 -3.98
N GLU A 442 -10.71 -0.69 -3.50
CA GLU A 442 -11.11 -1.78 -2.60
C GLU A 442 -11.51 -1.26 -1.22
N LYS A 443 -10.80 -0.26 -0.69
CA LYS A 443 -11.19 0.45 0.55
C LYS A 443 -12.57 1.07 0.41
N ASP A 444 -12.88 1.73 -0.70
CA ASP A 444 -14.21 2.29 -0.97
C ASP A 444 -15.30 1.20 -0.98
N VAL A 445 -15.02 0.04 -1.59
CA VAL A 445 -15.94 -1.12 -1.54
C VAL A 445 -16.15 -1.59 -0.10
N VAL A 446 -15.10 -1.67 0.72
CA VAL A 446 -15.23 -2.06 2.13
C VAL A 446 -16.02 -1.02 2.93
N VAL A 447 -15.86 0.29 2.66
CA VAL A 447 -16.69 1.36 3.25
C VAL A 447 -18.17 1.13 2.94
N GLU A 448 -18.49 0.75 1.70
CA GLU A 448 -19.87 0.45 1.31
C GLU A 448 -20.42 -0.81 1.98
N ILE A 449 -19.62 -1.87 2.08
CA ILE A 449 -19.97 -3.07 2.83
C ILE A 449 -20.27 -2.71 4.29
N CYS A 450 -19.43 -1.90 4.94
CA CYS A 450 -19.64 -1.40 6.30
C CYS A 450 -20.98 -0.67 6.45
N ARG A 451 -21.33 0.21 5.50
CA ARG A 451 -22.62 0.91 5.49
C ARG A 451 -23.80 -0.06 5.40
N GLU A 452 -23.72 -1.06 4.53
CA GLU A 452 -24.77 -2.09 4.36
C GLU A 452 -25.01 -2.87 5.66
N VAL A 453 -23.94 -3.21 6.38
CA VAL A 453 -24.04 -3.95 7.65
C VAL A 453 -24.09 -3.09 8.91
N ARG A 454 -24.18 -1.75 8.76
CA ARG A 454 -24.28 -0.77 9.85
C ARG A 454 -23.09 -0.82 10.83
N LEU A 455 -21.89 -0.96 10.29
CA LEU A 455 -20.64 -0.86 11.02
C LEU A 455 -19.91 0.43 10.67
N ASP A 456 -19.11 0.94 11.60
CA ASP A 456 -18.25 2.10 11.36
C ASP A 456 -17.01 1.67 10.53
N PRO A 457 -16.77 2.24 9.33
CA PRO A 457 -15.58 1.93 8.55
C PRO A 457 -14.27 2.21 9.28
N GLY A 458 -14.24 3.18 10.21
CA GLY A 458 -13.05 3.49 11.02
C GLY A 458 -12.63 2.38 12.00
N GLU A 459 -13.46 1.34 12.18
CA GLU A 459 -13.07 0.09 12.87
C GLU A 459 -12.13 -0.79 12.02
N PHE A 460 -12.04 -0.56 10.70
CA PHE A 460 -11.38 -1.48 9.77
C PHE A 460 -10.40 -0.81 8.80
N ILE A 461 -10.68 0.41 8.35
CA ILE A 461 -9.85 1.11 7.37
C ILE A 461 -9.20 2.30 8.07
N TYR A 462 -7.88 2.36 7.98
CA TYR A 462 -7.04 3.43 8.50
C TYR A 462 -6.29 4.15 7.38
#